data_AF-A0A0F9A6P6-F1
#
_entry.id   AF-A0A0F9A6P6-F1
#
_cell.length_a   1.000
_cell.length_b   1.000
_cell.length_c   1.000
_cell.angle_alpha   90.00
_cell.angle_beta   90.00
_cell.angle_gamma   90.00
#
_symmetry.space_group_name_H-M   'P 1'
#
loop_
_entity.id
_entity.type
_entity.pdbx_description
1 polymer ?
#
loop_
_entity_poly.entity_id
_entity_poly.type
_entity_poly.pdbx_seq_one_letter_code
_entity_poly.pdbx_strand_id
1 'polypeptide(L)'
;MRSAIGWMLLGIAATAAVADEPTWSVSLLPGDDSLAQRMAQHYRPVSFSVKPSARQYALPLDLSELSNPNFARQLFAPADKALAARSDELLKRNGFAVFPAGRWDDVAAFYKNLQVRGVPVFITSDSLLHLYHIQFGQTLRSIEERHLIGDAVAITKAIQAEALKLHATATGDLKKAARLLVGFASVPTVLLARSGSAGGAVEALAEIDGWGGKPSWRQRDAFTKKYAELFQAIRKEQHLPPQRYGLNVPVVKKALQRYVKAHPAAAGKTAEVPDIVAEDVKAELDLIAAHKDFGESPLFTYKEDYSQYVPRGHYTRSQKLKGYFKALMWYGRMTFLIRGKTSRVDGIIPMPEARVQTLAACMLAGMMETKLADGRTLAQAWDRLYAITAFYVGLADDLTPYEYRSALRGVFGPDMSPSGLLDANKFFDVRAALAQMRKPA
;
A
#
# COMPACT_ATOMS: atom_id res chain seq x y z
N MET A 1 12.91 28.98 -74.78
CA MET A 1 13.15 28.76 -73.34
C MET A 1 12.00 29.41 -72.58
N ARG A 2 10.95 28.64 -72.25
CA ARG A 2 10.52 28.30 -70.86
C ARG A 2 10.31 29.56 -69.98
N SER A 3 9.10 30.13 -69.93
CA SER A 3 7.90 29.75 -69.13
C SER A 3 7.92 30.28 -67.70
N ALA A 4 6.92 31.08 -67.30
CA ALA A 4 6.23 30.96 -66.02
C ALA A 4 5.02 31.91 -65.96
N ILE A 5 3.83 31.31 -66.06
CA ILE A 5 2.52 31.89 -65.74
C ILE A 5 2.28 31.59 -64.26
N GLY A 6 2.11 32.62 -63.43
CA GLY A 6 1.80 32.47 -62.00
C GLY A 6 0.30 32.25 -61.79
N TRP A 7 -0.09 31.03 -61.43
CA TRP A 7 -1.42 30.70 -60.92
C TRP A 7 -1.41 30.84 -59.39
N MET A 8 -2.23 31.74 -58.86
CA MET A 8 -2.44 31.94 -57.43
C MET A 8 -3.55 30.99 -56.96
N LEU A 9 -3.17 29.85 -56.39
CA LEU A 9 -4.09 28.93 -55.72
C LEU A 9 -4.29 29.40 -54.27
N LEU A 10 -5.46 29.96 -53.98
CA LEU A 10 -5.95 30.16 -52.62
C LEU A 10 -6.31 28.80 -52.01
N GLY A 11 -5.38 28.23 -51.25
CA GLY A 11 -5.68 27.14 -50.34
C GLY A 11 -6.39 27.67 -49.09
N ILE A 12 -7.66 27.33 -48.94
CA ILE A 12 -8.40 27.52 -47.68
C ILE A 12 -7.83 26.51 -46.68
N ALA A 13 -6.86 26.94 -45.88
CA ALA A 13 -6.46 26.23 -44.68
C ALA A 13 -7.57 26.42 -43.64
N ALA A 14 -8.39 25.39 -43.45
CA ALA A 14 -9.27 25.30 -42.30
C ALA A 14 -8.40 25.14 -41.04
N THR A 15 -8.05 26.26 -40.41
CA THR A 15 -7.50 26.29 -39.05
C THR A 15 -8.63 25.94 -38.08
N ALA A 16 -8.80 24.64 -37.82
CA ALA A 16 -9.44 24.22 -36.59
C ALA A 16 -8.62 24.81 -35.44
N ALA A 17 -9.24 25.67 -34.62
CA ALA A 17 -8.64 26.20 -33.42
C ALA A 17 -8.21 25.01 -32.53
N VAL A 18 -6.91 24.76 -32.48
CA VAL A 18 -6.31 23.80 -31.56
C VAL A 18 -6.56 24.38 -30.17
N ALA A 19 -7.37 23.71 -29.35
CA ALA A 19 -7.46 24.03 -27.94
C ALA A 19 -6.04 24.03 -27.35
N ASP A 20 -5.65 25.07 -26.62
CA ASP A 20 -4.31 25.19 -26.03
C ASP A 20 -3.95 23.89 -25.30
N GLU A 21 -2.97 23.18 -25.85
CA GLU A 21 -2.52 21.92 -25.31
C GLU A 21 -1.81 22.17 -23.97
N PRO A 22 -2.06 21.38 -22.92
CA PRO A 22 -1.38 21.58 -21.64
C PRO A 22 0.13 21.45 -21.83
N THR A 23 0.87 22.47 -21.39
CA THR A 23 2.33 22.40 -21.30
C THR A 23 2.71 21.87 -19.92
N TRP A 24 3.53 20.84 -19.87
CA TRP A 24 4.10 20.32 -18.64
C TRP A 24 5.49 20.90 -18.43
N SER A 25 5.72 21.45 -17.24
CA SER A 25 7.09 21.64 -16.78
C SER A 25 7.61 20.31 -16.22
N VAL A 26 8.75 19.87 -16.73
CA VAL A 26 9.52 18.70 -16.27
C VAL A 26 10.73 19.13 -15.42
N SER A 27 10.52 20.19 -14.63
CA SER A 27 11.46 20.67 -13.62
C SER A 27 11.78 19.61 -12.55
N LEU A 28 12.86 19.84 -11.79
CA LEU A 28 13.20 18.94 -10.68
C LEU A 28 12.07 18.90 -9.65
N LEU A 29 11.65 17.69 -9.27
CA LEU A 29 10.63 17.48 -8.26
C LEU A 29 11.22 17.60 -6.85
N PRO A 30 10.38 17.94 -5.85
CA PRO A 30 10.71 17.71 -4.46
C PRO A 30 11.12 16.24 -4.25
N GLY A 31 12.34 16.03 -3.75
CA GLY A 31 12.87 14.69 -3.50
C GLY A 31 13.63 14.04 -4.66
N ASP A 32 13.97 14.79 -5.73
CA ASP A 32 14.90 14.33 -6.78
C ASP A 32 16.31 14.01 -6.25
N ASP A 33 16.69 14.57 -5.10
CA ASP A 33 17.88 14.13 -4.37
C ASP A 33 17.72 12.66 -3.94
N SER A 34 18.80 11.86 -3.99
CA SER A 34 18.74 10.45 -3.62
C SER A 34 18.03 10.24 -2.27
N LEU A 35 16.85 9.62 -2.30
CA LEU A 35 16.06 9.37 -1.09
C LEU A 35 16.87 8.55 -0.06
N ALA A 36 17.70 7.63 -0.53
CA ALA A 36 18.64 6.89 0.31
C ALA A 36 19.63 7.82 1.05
N GLN A 37 20.17 8.83 0.37
CA GLN A 37 21.05 9.83 0.99
C GLN A 37 20.30 10.70 2.01
N ARG A 38 19.07 11.14 1.70
CA ARG A 38 18.22 11.86 2.66
C ARG A 38 17.98 11.04 3.93
N MET A 39 17.67 9.74 3.79
CA MET A 39 17.51 8.85 4.94
C MET A 39 18.81 8.64 5.72
N ALA A 40 19.94 8.46 5.01
CA ALA A 40 21.25 8.22 5.62
C ALA A 40 21.70 9.39 6.54
N GLN A 41 21.30 10.62 6.24
CA GLN A 41 21.59 11.80 7.08
C GLN A 41 20.99 11.71 8.49
N HIS A 42 19.91 10.92 8.66
CA HIS A 42 19.26 10.70 9.94
C HIS A 42 19.75 9.44 10.67
N TYR A 43 20.56 8.61 10.01
CA TYR A 43 21.11 7.40 10.60
C TYR A 43 22.48 7.67 11.25
N ARG A 44 22.63 7.24 12.50
CA ARG A 44 23.92 7.24 13.19
C ARG A 44 24.20 5.81 13.65
N PRO A 45 25.22 5.13 13.10
CA PRO A 45 25.56 3.79 13.55
C PRO A 45 25.99 3.85 15.03
N VAL A 46 25.36 3.00 15.85
CA VAL A 46 25.78 2.82 17.23
C VAL A 46 26.85 1.73 17.23
N SER A 47 28.11 2.14 17.44
CA SER A 47 29.20 1.17 17.61
C SER A 47 29.07 0.51 18.98
N PHE A 48 29.02 -0.82 18.98
CA PHE A 48 29.03 -1.63 20.19
C PHE A 48 30.02 -2.77 20.02
N SER A 49 31.00 -2.85 20.91
CA SER A 49 31.99 -3.93 20.93
C SER A 49 31.89 -4.65 22.27
N VAL A 50 31.46 -5.90 22.22
CA VAL A 50 31.46 -6.81 23.37
C VAL A 50 32.21 -8.07 22.96
N LYS A 51 33.04 -8.58 23.86
CA LYS A 51 33.59 -9.94 23.73
C LYS A 51 32.65 -10.88 24.49
N PRO A 52 31.84 -11.72 23.81
CA PRO A 52 30.95 -12.64 24.49
C PRO A 52 31.76 -13.57 25.41
N SER A 53 31.32 -13.73 26.65
CA SER A 53 32.00 -14.53 27.68
C SER A 53 31.04 -15.44 28.45
N ALA A 54 29.98 -15.92 27.78
CA ALA A 54 29.07 -16.89 28.37
C ALA A 54 29.81 -18.20 28.68
N ARG A 55 29.60 -18.74 29.89
CA ARG A 55 30.14 -20.05 30.30
C ARG A 55 29.69 -21.11 29.29
N GLN A 56 30.65 -21.87 28.79
CA GLN A 56 30.38 -22.97 27.86
C GLN A 56 30.20 -24.27 28.64
N TYR A 57 29.44 -25.20 28.07
CA TYR A 57 29.31 -26.57 28.55
C TYR A 57 29.68 -27.53 27.41
N ALA A 58 30.15 -28.73 27.77
CA ALA A 58 30.44 -29.78 26.81
C ALA A 58 29.20 -30.67 26.61
N LEU A 59 29.11 -31.29 25.43
CA LEU A 59 28.15 -32.34 25.14
C LEU A 59 28.85 -33.71 25.13
N PRO A 60 28.19 -34.79 25.58
CA PRO A 60 26.86 -34.81 26.18
C PRO A 60 26.81 -34.17 27.57
N LEU A 61 25.71 -33.47 27.87
CA LEU A 61 25.56 -32.70 29.11
C LEU A 61 25.56 -33.63 30.34
N ASP A 62 26.38 -33.33 31.34
CA ASP A 62 26.32 -34.02 32.64
C ASP A 62 25.10 -33.54 33.43
N LEU A 63 24.07 -34.38 33.54
CA LEU A 63 22.85 -34.03 34.26
C LEU A 63 23.06 -33.95 35.78
N SER A 64 24.15 -34.51 36.32
CA SER A 64 24.45 -34.44 37.75
C SER A 64 24.93 -33.05 38.19
N GLU A 65 25.45 -32.25 37.24
CA GLU A 65 25.87 -30.87 37.48
C GLU A 65 24.70 -29.86 37.42
N LEU A 66 23.51 -30.31 37.01
CA LEU A 66 22.33 -29.45 36.94
C LEU A 66 21.83 -29.11 38.33
N SER A 67 21.63 -27.81 38.61
CA SER A 67 21.02 -27.37 39.87
C SER A 67 19.58 -27.87 40.06
N ASN A 68 18.88 -28.22 38.96
CA ASN A 68 17.48 -28.67 38.97
C ASN A 68 17.24 -29.89 38.04
N PRO A 69 17.76 -31.08 38.36
CA PRO A 69 17.83 -32.22 37.43
C PRO A 69 16.47 -32.83 37.02
N ASN A 70 15.40 -32.57 37.78
CA ASN A 70 14.05 -33.09 37.48
C ASN A 70 13.08 -32.02 36.92
N PHE A 71 13.58 -30.81 36.66
CA PHE A 71 12.73 -29.66 36.33
C PHE A 71 11.85 -29.91 35.09
N ALA A 72 12.45 -30.41 34.01
CA ALA A 72 11.72 -30.66 32.76
C ALA A 72 10.65 -31.77 32.93
N ARG A 73 10.94 -32.84 33.66
CA ARG A 73 9.97 -33.90 33.94
C ARG A 73 8.79 -33.40 34.76
N GLN A 74 9.04 -32.65 35.82
CA GLN A 74 7.98 -32.15 36.71
C GLN A 74 7.10 -31.11 36.02
N LEU A 75 7.70 -30.21 35.24
CA LEU A 75 6.98 -29.12 34.62
C LEU A 75 6.11 -29.59 33.43
N PHE A 76 6.61 -30.54 32.64
CA PHE A 76 5.99 -30.90 31.36
C PHE A 76 5.25 -32.24 31.36
N ALA A 77 5.41 -33.10 32.37
CA ALA A 77 4.64 -34.34 32.48
C ALA A 77 3.11 -34.15 32.44
N PRO A 78 2.52 -33.06 32.99
CA PRO A 78 1.08 -32.81 32.85
C PRO A 78 0.65 -32.47 31.41
N ALA A 79 1.55 -31.94 30.58
CA ALA A 79 1.26 -31.51 29.22
C ALA A 79 1.57 -32.59 28.17
N ASP A 80 2.71 -33.29 28.32
CA ASP A 80 3.14 -34.38 27.43
C ASP A 80 4.05 -35.36 28.19
N LYS A 81 3.48 -36.49 28.63
CA LYS A 81 4.21 -37.53 29.39
C LYS A 81 5.32 -38.19 28.57
N ALA A 82 5.11 -38.38 27.27
CA ALA A 82 6.08 -39.05 26.41
C ALA A 82 7.30 -38.15 26.17
N LEU A 83 7.06 -36.86 25.91
CA LEU A 83 8.15 -35.89 25.75
C LEU A 83 8.88 -35.63 27.07
N ALA A 84 8.15 -35.55 28.19
CA ALA A 84 8.75 -35.45 29.52
C ALA A 84 9.65 -36.66 29.86
N ALA A 85 9.26 -37.88 29.48
CA ALA A 85 10.10 -39.07 29.68
C ALA A 85 11.45 -38.98 28.92
N ARG A 86 11.45 -38.30 27.76
CA ARG A 86 12.62 -38.11 26.90
C ARG A 86 13.44 -36.85 27.22
N SER A 87 13.04 -36.03 28.20
CA SER A 87 13.71 -34.76 28.50
C SER A 87 15.20 -34.92 28.79
N ASP A 88 15.59 -35.94 29.55
CA ASP A 88 16.98 -36.19 29.94
C ASP A 88 17.84 -36.57 28.74
N GLU A 89 17.29 -37.36 27.81
CA GLU A 89 17.96 -37.72 26.56
C GLU A 89 18.19 -36.48 25.70
N LEU A 90 17.18 -35.62 25.57
CA LEU A 90 17.26 -34.37 24.82
C LEU A 90 18.27 -33.39 25.44
N LEU A 91 18.25 -33.23 26.77
CA LEU A 91 19.20 -32.39 27.50
C LEU A 91 20.63 -32.91 27.38
N LYS A 92 20.86 -34.22 27.56
CA LYS A 92 22.19 -34.83 27.35
C LYS A 92 22.71 -34.59 25.94
N ARG A 93 21.87 -34.81 24.94
CA ARG A 93 22.29 -34.73 23.54
C ARG A 93 22.49 -33.30 23.05
N ASN A 94 21.60 -32.37 23.43
CA ASN A 94 21.52 -31.04 22.81
C ASN A 94 21.90 -29.90 23.76
N GLY A 95 21.95 -30.15 25.08
CA GLY A 95 22.07 -29.10 26.10
C GLY A 95 20.76 -28.34 26.36
N PHE A 96 19.71 -28.60 25.58
CA PHE A 96 18.38 -28.00 25.72
C PHE A 96 17.28 -28.98 25.30
N ALA A 97 16.05 -28.73 25.73
CA ALA A 97 14.87 -29.43 25.29
C ALA A 97 13.77 -28.42 24.94
N VAL A 98 13.07 -28.65 23.82
CA VAL A 98 11.99 -27.77 23.34
C VAL A 98 10.66 -28.45 23.60
N PHE A 99 9.74 -27.71 24.23
CA PHE A 99 8.39 -28.19 24.53
C PHE A 99 7.36 -27.31 23.83
N PRO A 100 6.29 -27.89 23.25
CA PRO A 100 5.21 -27.10 22.70
C PRO A 100 4.49 -26.36 23.84
N ALA A 101 4.56 -25.03 23.81
CA ALA A 101 3.88 -24.19 24.79
C ALA A 101 2.42 -23.88 24.42
N GLY A 102 1.95 -24.34 23.26
CA GLY A 102 0.68 -23.89 22.67
C GLY A 102 0.83 -22.51 22.03
N ARG A 103 -0.31 -21.91 21.65
CA ARG A 103 -0.34 -20.58 21.01
C ARG A 103 -0.47 -19.48 22.05
N TRP A 104 0.48 -18.55 22.04
CA TRP A 104 0.47 -17.34 22.86
C TRP A 104 0.60 -16.11 21.95
N ASP A 105 -0.34 -15.19 22.07
CA ASP A 105 -0.30 -13.92 21.30
C ASP A 105 0.30 -12.77 22.13
N ASP A 106 0.67 -13.02 23.40
CA ASP A 106 1.25 -12.04 24.33
C ASP A 106 2.39 -12.70 25.15
N VAL A 107 3.60 -12.18 24.97
CA VAL A 107 4.80 -12.63 25.68
C VAL A 107 4.67 -12.42 27.20
N ALA A 108 4.01 -11.35 27.64
CA ALA A 108 3.82 -11.07 29.05
C ALA A 108 2.87 -12.09 29.71
N ALA A 109 1.81 -12.48 29.01
CA ALA A 109 0.91 -13.54 29.46
C ALA A 109 1.65 -14.89 29.60
N PHE A 110 2.54 -15.20 28.66
CA PHE A 110 3.36 -16.40 28.72
C PHE A 110 4.31 -16.36 29.94
N TYR A 111 5.06 -15.28 30.16
CA TYR A 111 5.95 -15.16 31.31
C TYR A 111 5.20 -15.19 32.65
N LYS A 112 4.02 -14.57 32.74
CA LYS A 112 3.18 -14.65 33.93
C LYS A 112 2.73 -16.09 34.19
N ASN A 113 2.41 -16.85 33.15
CA ASN A 113 2.06 -18.27 33.28
C ASN A 113 3.23 -19.10 33.81
N LEU A 114 4.43 -18.87 33.28
CA LEU A 114 5.67 -19.52 33.76
C LEU A 114 5.92 -19.18 35.24
N GLN A 115 5.79 -17.91 35.62
CA GLN A 115 5.97 -17.46 36.99
C GLN A 115 4.97 -18.13 37.96
N VAL A 116 3.69 -18.21 37.59
CA VAL A 116 2.65 -18.90 38.40
C VAL A 116 2.97 -20.38 38.58
N ARG A 117 3.64 -21.01 37.62
CA ARG A 117 4.08 -22.40 37.69
C ARG A 117 5.43 -22.60 38.39
N GLY A 118 6.02 -21.53 38.94
CA GLY A 118 7.34 -21.58 39.59
C GLY A 118 8.50 -21.83 38.62
N VAL A 119 8.31 -21.56 37.33
CA VAL A 119 9.34 -21.74 36.30
C VAL A 119 10.24 -20.51 36.27
N PRO A 120 11.56 -20.67 36.44
CA PRO A 120 12.50 -19.57 36.22
C PRO A 120 12.38 -19.03 34.78
N VAL A 121 12.27 -17.72 34.65
CA VAL A 121 12.15 -17.04 33.36
C VAL A 121 13.52 -16.50 32.96
N PHE A 122 13.98 -16.87 31.76
CA PHE A 122 15.11 -16.23 31.11
C PHE A 122 14.60 -15.27 30.03
N ILE A 123 14.79 -13.96 30.24
CA ILE A 123 14.34 -12.93 29.30
C ILE A 123 15.41 -12.74 28.23
N THR A 124 15.06 -13.02 26.97
CA THR A 124 15.93 -12.83 25.82
C THR A 124 15.70 -11.47 25.16
N SER A 125 16.56 -11.12 24.19
CA SER A 125 16.34 -9.98 23.29
C SER A 125 15.01 -10.04 22.53
N ASP A 126 14.40 -11.22 22.40
CA ASP A 126 13.14 -11.40 21.68
C ASP A 126 11.98 -10.62 22.31
N SER A 127 12.00 -10.41 23.63
CA SER A 127 11.03 -9.54 24.30
C SER A 127 11.13 -8.10 23.79
N LEU A 128 12.35 -7.59 23.66
CA LEU A 128 12.60 -6.25 23.13
C LEU A 128 12.26 -6.17 21.64
N LEU A 129 12.63 -7.18 20.85
CA LEU A 129 12.32 -7.26 19.42
C LEU A 129 10.80 -7.36 19.18
N HIS A 130 10.07 -8.09 20.02
CA HIS A 130 8.61 -8.18 19.97
C HIS A 130 7.95 -6.83 20.26
N LEU A 131 8.42 -6.12 21.29
CA LEU A 131 7.95 -4.76 21.60
C LEU A 131 8.26 -3.80 20.45
N TYR A 132 9.45 -3.89 19.86
CA TYR A 132 9.81 -3.11 18.68
C TYR A 132 8.88 -3.41 17.50
N HIS A 133 8.56 -4.68 17.25
CA HIS A 133 7.62 -5.09 16.20
C HIS A 133 6.21 -4.52 16.42
N ILE A 134 5.70 -4.56 17.66
CA ILE A 134 4.41 -3.95 18.02
C ILE A 134 4.46 -2.44 17.81
N GLN A 135 5.50 -1.77 18.31
CA GLN A 135 5.67 -0.32 18.17
C GLN A 135 5.73 0.09 16.71
N PHE A 136 6.53 -0.60 15.90
CA PHE A 136 6.64 -0.38 14.46
C PHE A 136 5.27 -0.49 13.78
N GLY A 137 4.54 -1.59 14.02
CA GLY A 137 3.22 -1.82 13.44
C GLY A 137 2.18 -0.78 13.87
N GLN A 138 2.16 -0.37 15.14
CA GLN A 138 1.23 0.68 15.60
C GLN A 138 1.59 2.06 15.05
N THR A 139 2.89 2.37 14.93
CA THR A 139 3.35 3.66 14.37
C THR A 139 2.97 3.76 12.90
N LEU A 140 3.28 2.73 12.11
CA LEU A 140 2.91 2.66 10.69
C LEU A 140 1.40 2.80 10.52
N ARG A 141 0.62 1.98 11.24
CA ARG A 141 -0.85 2.04 11.20
C ARG A 141 -1.36 3.45 11.51
N SER A 142 -0.83 4.10 12.56
CA SER A 142 -1.26 5.43 12.95
C SER A 142 -0.95 6.47 11.87
N ILE A 143 0.20 6.36 11.20
CA ILE A 143 0.58 7.26 10.11
C ILE A 143 -0.33 7.04 8.90
N GLU A 144 -0.59 5.78 8.54
CA GLU A 144 -1.48 5.41 7.45
C GLU A 144 -2.90 5.93 7.67
N GLU A 145 -3.49 5.63 8.83
CA GLU A 145 -4.88 5.99 9.14
C GLU A 145 -5.10 7.49 9.19
N ARG A 146 -4.14 8.26 9.74
CA ARG A 146 -4.29 9.69 10.00
C ARG A 146 -3.78 10.58 8.86
N HIS A 147 -2.81 10.12 8.08
CA HIS A 147 -2.14 10.96 7.09
C HIS A 147 -2.16 10.34 5.69
N LEU A 148 -1.65 9.12 5.51
CA LEU A 148 -1.39 8.60 4.15
C LEU A 148 -2.65 8.23 3.38
N ILE A 149 -3.73 7.79 4.05
CA ILE A 149 -5.00 7.51 3.37
C ILE A 149 -5.56 8.76 2.71
N GLY A 150 -5.47 9.91 3.39
CA GLY A 150 -5.91 11.19 2.84
C GLY A 150 -5.07 11.61 1.63
N ASP A 151 -3.74 11.47 1.74
CA ASP A 151 -2.80 11.74 0.66
C ASP A 151 -3.07 10.84 -0.56
N ALA A 152 -3.29 9.53 -0.35
CA ALA A 152 -3.63 8.59 -1.41
C ALA A 152 -4.93 8.99 -2.13
N VAL A 153 -5.99 9.33 -1.40
CA VAL A 153 -7.25 9.80 -1.99
C VAL A 153 -7.04 11.06 -2.84
N ALA A 154 -6.25 12.02 -2.36
CA ALA A 154 -5.99 13.27 -3.07
C ALA A 154 -5.18 13.03 -4.36
N ILE A 155 -4.11 12.22 -4.27
CA ILE A 155 -3.27 11.84 -5.42
C ILE A 155 -4.12 11.12 -6.47
N THR A 156 -4.85 10.07 -6.07
CA THR A 156 -5.66 9.28 -7.00
C THR A 156 -6.69 10.13 -7.73
N LYS A 157 -7.43 11.00 -7.01
CA LYS A 157 -8.43 11.87 -7.63
C LYS A 157 -7.80 12.87 -8.61
N ALA A 158 -6.64 13.42 -8.28
CA ALA A 158 -5.94 14.35 -9.15
C ALA A 158 -5.46 13.65 -10.44
N ILE A 159 -4.87 12.44 -10.33
CA ILE A 159 -4.48 11.65 -11.50
C ILE A 159 -5.70 11.36 -12.39
N GLN A 160 -6.81 10.91 -11.81
CA GLN A 160 -8.03 10.60 -12.56
C GLN A 160 -8.57 11.84 -13.29
N ALA A 161 -8.64 12.98 -12.61
CA ALA A 161 -9.15 14.24 -13.16
C ALA A 161 -8.26 14.77 -14.30
N GLU A 162 -6.94 14.77 -14.13
CA GLU A 162 -6.02 15.23 -15.18
C GLU A 162 -5.98 14.26 -16.37
N ALA A 163 -5.99 12.94 -16.12
CA ALA A 163 -6.07 11.94 -17.18
C ALA A 163 -7.37 12.06 -17.99
N LEU A 164 -8.49 12.41 -17.35
CA LEU A 164 -9.76 12.67 -18.05
C LEU A 164 -9.68 13.90 -18.97
N LYS A 165 -9.06 14.99 -18.50
CA LYS A 165 -8.85 16.19 -19.32
C LYS A 165 -8.00 15.88 -20.55
N LEU A 166 -6.89 15.15 -20.34
CA LEU A 166 -6.02 14.71 -21.44
C LEU A 166 -6.75 13.78 -22.41
N HIS A 167 -7.56 12.84 -21.91
CA HIS A 167 -8.34 11.95 -22.76
C HIS A 167 -9.34 12.69 -23.67
N ALA A 168 -9.91 13.81 -23.20
CA ALA A 168 -10.87 14.60 -23.95
C ALA A 168 -10.25 15.27 -25.20
N THR A 169 -8.98 15.68 -25.12
CA THR A 169 -8.29 16.41 -26.19
C THR A 169 -7.33 15.55 -27.02
N ALA A 170 -6.81 14.46 -26.44
CA ALA A 170 -5.84 13.59 -27.10
C ALA A 170 -6.46 12.73 -28.21
N THR A 171 -5.60 12.28 -29.13
CA THR A 171 -5.94 11.33 -30.20
C THR A 171 -4.95 10.16 -30.23
N GLY A 172 -5.28 9.11 -30.99
CA GLY A 172 -4.38 7.96 -31.20
C GLY A 172 -3.93 7.28 -29.89
N ASP A 173 -2.64 6.97 -29.82
CA ASP A 173 -2.05 6.29 -28.65
C ASP A 173 -2.06 7.14 -27.38
N LEU A 174 -2.00 8.49 -27.49
CA LEU A 174 -2.12 9.36 -26.33
C LEU A 174 -3.51 9.25 -25.70
N LYS A 175 -4.57 9.15 -26.52
CA LYS A 175 -5.92 8.94 -26.00
C LYS A 175 -6.05 7.61 -25.27
N LYS A 176 -5.45 6.54 -25.81
CA LYS A 176 -5.41 5.22 -25.16
C LYS A 176 -4.63 5.26 -23.84
N ALA A 177 -3.49 5.95 -23.81
CA ALA A 177 -2.66 6.11 -22.62
C ALA A 177 -3.39 6.90 -21.53
N ALA A 178 -4.08 7.98 -21.90
CA ALA A 178 -4.91 8.75 -20.98
C ALA A 178 -6.07 7.89 -20.44
N ARG A 179 -6.76 7.11 -21.29
CA ARG A 179 -7.79 6.16 -20.84
C ARG A 179 -7.24 5.14 -19.83
N LEU A 180 -6.06 4.58 -20.09
CA LEU A 180 -5.39 3.66 -19.17
C LEU A 180 -5.13 4.33 -17.81
N LEU A 181 -4.63 5.57 -17.77
CA LEU A 181 -4.44 6.31 -16.52
C LEU A 181 -5.76 6.58 -15.79
N VAL A 182 -6.83 6.89 -16.51
CA VAL A 182 -8.17 7.04 -15.90
C VAL A 182 -8.57 5.74 -15.21
N GLY A 183 -8.41 4.58 -15.87
CA GLY A 183 -8.70 3.27 -15.27
C GLY A 183 -7.80 2.97 -14.06
N PHE A 184 -6.49 3.15 -14.22
CA PHE A 184 -5.47 2.95 -13.20
C PHE A 184 -5.74 3.76 -11.92
N ALA A 185 -6.23 5.00 -12.04
CA ALA A 185 -6.63 5.81 -10.89
C ALA A 185 -8.06 5.51 -10.39
N SER A 186 -8.95 5.04 -11.25
CA SER A 186 -10.34 4.75 -10.86
C SER A 186 -10.44 3.57 -9.89
N VAL A 187 -9.63 2.52 -10.08
CA VAL A 187 -9.63 1.33 -9.20
C VAL A 187 -9.32 1.72 -7.73
N PRO A 188 -8.21 2.40 -7.41
CA PRO A 188 -7.95 2.93 -6.07
C PRO A 188 -8.99 3.94 -5.59
N THR A 189 -9.55 4.78 -6.46
CA THR A 189 -10.60 5.73 -6.04
C THR A 189 -11.79 4.98 -5.43
N VAL A 190 -12.22 3.88 -6.03
CA VAL A 190 -13.32 3.05 -5.52
C VAL A 190 -12.91 2.32 -4.24
N LEU A 191 -11.72 1.72 -4.19
CA LEU A 191 -11.22 0.99 -3.02
C LEU A 191 -11.09 1.92 -1.79
N LEU A 192 -10.62 3.15 -2.01
CA LEU A 192 -10.48 4.17 -0.98
C LEU A 192 -11.81 4.87 -0.66
N ALA A 193 -12.76 5.02 -1.58
CA ALA A 193 -14.06 5.62 -1.25
C ALA A 193 -14.90 4.75 -0.31
N ARG A 194 -14.78 3.42 -0.42
CA ARG A 194 -15.44 2.45 0.48
C ARG A 194 -14.89 2.48 1.92
N SER A 195 -13.91 3.34 2.21
CA SER A 195 -13.25 3.53 3.50
C SER A 195 -13.84 4.61 4.42
N GLY A 196 -14.88 5.34 3.99
CA GLY A 196 -15.47 6.46 4.75
C GLY A 196 -16.15 6.08 6.07
N SER A 197 -16.44 7.08 6.92
CA SER A 197 -17.02 6.92 8.27
C SER A 197 -18.32 6.08 8.30
N ALA A 198 -19.12 6.16 7.24
CA ALA A 198 -20.32 5.36 7.04
C ALA A 198 -20.03 3.86 6.91
N GLY A 199 -18.96 3.47 6.22
CA GLY A 199 -18.52 2.07 6.14
C GLY A 199 -18.06 1.54 7.49
N GLY A 200 -17.36 2.38 8.28
CA GLY A 200 -16.99 2.05 9.66
C GLY A 200 -18.21 1.84 10.58
N ALA A 201 -19.29 2.60 10.39
CA ALA A 201 -20.52 2.43 11.15
C ALA A 201 -21.30 1.17 10.78
N VAL A 202 -21.34 0.80 9.49
CA VAL A 202 -21.89 -0.48 9.05
C VAL A 202 -21.08 -1.65 9.63
N GLU A 203 -19.75 -1.56 9.65
CA GLU A 203 -18.88 -2.59 10.24
C GLU A 203 -19.11 -2.74 11.75
N ALA A 204 -19.17 -1.62 12.48
CA ALA A 204 -19.44 -1.61 13.90
C ALA A 204 -20.83 -2.20 14.24
N LEU A 205 -21.82 -2.01 13.37
CA LEU A 205 -23.14 -2.66 13.50
C LEU A 205 -23.04 -4.16 13.28
N ALA A 206 -22.41 -4.59 12.20
CA ALA A 206 -22.26 -6.01 11.88
C ALA A 206 -21.51 -6.77 12.99
N GLU A 207 -20.46 -6.17 13.56
CA GLU A 207 -19.71 -6.76 14.67
C GLU A 207 -20.57 -6.86 15.95
N ILE A 208 -21.33 -5.81 16.31
CA ILE A 208 -22.27 -5.85 17.44
C ILE A 208 -23.34 -6.94 17.25
N ASP A 209 -23.87 -7.05 16.02
CA ASP A 209 -24.93 -8.01 15.68
C ASP A 209 -24.41 -9.45 15.73
N GLY A 210 -23.13 -9.67 15.46
CA GLY A 210 -22.45 -10.97 15.51
C GLY A 210 -22.12 -11.49 16.92
N TRP A 211 -22.33 -10.71 17.99
CA TRP A 211 -21.90 -11.12 19.34
C TRP A 211 -22.74 -12.21 20.00
N GLY A 212 -23.91 -12.55 19.47
CA GLY A 212 -24.72 -13.71 19.91
C GLY A 212 -25.15 -13.71 21.39
N GLY A 213 -24.88 -12.65 22.16
CA GLY A 213 -25.10 -12.59 23.61
C GLY A 213 -24.48 -11.35 24.27
N LYS A 214 -24.40 -11.35 25.61
CA LYS A 214 -23.77 -10.24 26.36
C LYS A 214 -22.24 -10.27 26.16
N PRO A 215 -21.63 -9.25 25.52
CA PRO A 215 -20.20 -9.24 25.29
C PRO A 215 -19.43 -9.07 26.61
N SER A 216 -18.29 -9.76 26.71
CA SER A 216 -17.35 -9.61 27.83
C SER A 216 -16.77 -8.19 27.91
N TRP A 217 -16.23 -7.82 29.07
CA TRP A 217 -15.57 -6.51 29.23
C TRP A 217 -14.43 -6.29 28.22
N ARG A 218 -13.62 -7.34 27.94
CA ARG A 218 -12.53 -7.28 26.96
C ARG A 218 -13.03 -7.03 25.54
N GLN A 219 -14.12 -7.69 25.14
CA GLN A 219 -14.74 -7.46 23.83
C GLN A 219 -15.26 -6.03 23.71
N ARG A 220 -15.91 -5.50 24.76
CA ARG A 220 -16.38 -4.11 24.78
C ARG A 220 -15.25 -3.10 24.70
N ASP A 221 -14.17 -3.31 25.44
CA ASP A 221 -12.99 -2.43 25.44
C ASP A 221 -12.29 -2.45 24.08
N ALA A 222 -12.07 -3.64 23.51
CA ALA A 222 -11.48 -3.79 22.18
C ALA A 222 -12.32 -3.11 21.09
N PHE A 223 -13.65 -3.30 21.11
CA PHE A 223 -14.57 -2.67 20.19
C PHE A 223 -14.56 -1.14 20.31
N THR A 224 -14.60 -0.61 21.53
CA THR A 224 -14.58 0.84 21.78
C THR A 224 -13.28 1.47 21.29
N LYS A 225 -12.15 0.78 21.49
CA LYS A 225 -10.83 1.21 20.97
C LYS A 225 -10.75 1.10 19.46
N LYS A 226 -11.31 0.05 18.86
CA LYS A 226 -11.32 -0.19 17.41
C LYS A 226 -12.07 0.94 16.68
N TYR A 227 -13.21 1.38 17.20
CA TYR A 227 -14.08 2.39 16.58
C TYR A 227 -14.03 3.77 17.27
N ALA A 228 -12.94 4.10 17.97
CA ALA A 228 -12.86 5.32 18.78
C ALA A 228 -13.12 6.61 17.97
N GLU A 229 -12.52 6.74 16.79
CA GLU A 229 -12.72 7.91 15.91
C GLU A 229 -14.16 8.01 15.39
N LEU A 230 -14.75 6.87 15.02
CA LEU A 230 -16.16 6.79 14.64
C LEU A 230 -17.06 7.26 15.78
N PHE A 231 -16.80 6.81 17.01
CA PHE A 231 -17.58 7.25 18.17
C PHE A 231 -17.37 8.73 18.51
N GLN A 232 -16.21 9.31 18.24
CA GLN A 232 -16.02 10.75 18.33
C GLN A 232 -16.86 11.50 17.29
N ALA A 233 -16.89 11.02 16.05
CA ALA A 233 -17.71 11.59 14.99
C ALA A 233 -19.21 11.52 15.33
N ILE A 234 -19.71 10.34 15.74
CA ILE A 234 -21.10 10.14 16.15
C ILE A 234 -21.44 11.01 17.37
N ARG A 235 -20.53 11.16 18.35
CA ARG A 235 -20.76 12.02 19.52
C ARG A 235 -20.92 13.49 19.15
N LYS A 236 -20.07 13.99 18.24
CA LYS A 236 -20.11 15.38 17.78
C LYS A 236 -21.45 15.70 17.09
N GLU A 237 -21.99 14.74 16.36
CA GLU A 237 -23.21 14.92 15.56
C GLU A 237 -24.51 14.59 16.32
N GLN A 238 -24.52 13.48 17.07
CA GLN A 238 -25.72 12.98 17.74
C GLN A 238 -25.78 13.35 19.23
N HIS A 239 -24.86 14.18 19.72
CA HIS A 239 -24.77 14.64 21.11
C HIS A 239 -24.84 13.50 22.15
N LEU A 240 -24.16 12.38 21.88
CA LEU A 240 -24.11 11.26 22.80
C LEU A 240 -23.37 11.67 24.10
N PRO A 241 -23.88 11.29 25.29
CA PRO A 241 -23.22 11.61 26.55
C PRO A 241 -21.82 10.98 26.64
N PRO A 242 -20.87 11.63 27.34
CA PRO A 242 -19.54 11.08 27.54
C PRO A 242 -19.65 9.72 28.25
N GLN A 243 -18.92 8.75 27.72
CA GLN A 243 -19.05 7.36 28.13
C GLN A 243 -18.36 7.14 29.48
N ARG A 244 -19.10 7.36 30.58
CA ARG A 244 -18.57 7.26 31.96
C ARG A 244 -18.33 5.82 32.42
N TYR A 245 -19.09 4.83 31.92
CA TYR A 245 -18.94 3.42 32.31
C TYR A 245 -19.34 2.46 31.17
N GLY A 246 -18.36 1.75 30.60
CA GLY A 246 -18.54 0.62 29.69
C GLY A 246 -19.32 0.89 28.38
N LEU A 247 -19.29 -0.06 27.45
CA LEU A 247 -20.09 -0.01 26.23
C LEU A 247 -21.56 -0.35 26.53
N ASN A 248 -22.45 0.65 26.42
CA ASN A 248 -23.90 0.44 26.42
C ASN A 248 -24.34 0.01 25.01
N VAL A 249 -24.38 -1.30 24.77
CA VAL A 249 -24.59 -1.89 23.45
C VAL A 249 -25.90 -1.42 22.79
N PRO A 250 -27.07 -1.41 23.45
CA PRO A 250 -28.31 -0.89 22.84
C PRO A 250 -28.21 0.57 22.37
N VAL A 251 -27.63 1.45 23.19
CA VAL A 251 -27.48 2.88 22.86
C VAL A 251 -26.54 3.05 21.65
N VAL A 252 -25.41 2.36 21.69
CA VAL A 252 -24.41 2.42 20.62
C VAL A 252 -24.95 1.84 19.32
N LYS A 253 -25.63 0.70 19.36
CA LYS A 253 -26.28 0.10 18.18
C LYS A 253 -27.29 1.06 17.56
N LYS A 254 -28.14 1.71 18.37
CA LYS A 254 -29.12 2.69 17.88
C LYS A 254 -28.44 3.93 17.28
N ALA A 255 -27.36 4.41 17.88
CA ALA A 255 -26.60 5.54 17.37
C ALA A 255 -25.89 5.23 16.05
N LEU A 256 -25.30 4.03 15.94
CA LEU A 256 -24.70 3.52 14.71
C LEU A 256 -25.74 3.37 13.60
N GLN A 257 -26.92 2.80 13.88
CA GLN A 257 -28.03 2.70 12.92
C GLN A 257 -28.47 4.07 12.40
N ARG A 258 -28.62 5.05 13.30
CA ARG A 258 -28.90 6.44 12.93
C ARG A 258 -27.79 7.04 12.09
N TYR A 259 -26.53 6.78 12.47
CA TYR A 259 -25.37 7.30 11.75
C TYR A 259 -25.27 6.72 10.35
N VAL A 260 -25.50 5.41 10.17
CA VAL A 260 -25.59 4.76 8.85
C VAL A 260 -26.75 5.30 8.03
N LYS A 261 -27.88 5.63 8.65
CA LYS A 261 -29.03 6.24 7.96
C LYS A 261 -28.75 7.69 7.54
N ALA A 262 -28.09 8.47 8.39
CA ALA A 262 -27.73 9.87 8.13
C ALA A 262 -26.51 10.01 7.19
N HIS A 263 -25.62 9.03 7.23
CA HIS A 263 -24.46 8.86 6.37
C HIS A 263 -24.63 7.53 5.63
N PRO A 264 -25.57 7.42 4.68
CA PRO A 264 -25.60 6.23 3.82
C PRO A 264 -24.20 6.05 3.25
N ALA A 265 -23.63 4.85 3.42
CA ALA A 265 -22.31 4.47 2.90
C ALA A 265 -22.16 5.07 1.52
N ALA A 266 -21.37 6.14 1.42
CA ALA A 266 -21.53 7.18 0.40
C ALA A 266 -22.41 6.76 -0.79
N ALA A 267 -23.71 7.10 -0.71
CA ALA A 267 -24.40 7.64 -1.86
C ALA A 267 -23.97 9.10 -2.11
N GLY A 268 -22.88 9.57 -1.47
CA GLY A 268 -22.20 10.79 -1.87
C GLY A 268 -21.41 10.48 -3.12
N LYS A 269 -22.05 10.59 -4.29
CA LYS A 269 -21.51 10.23 -5.62
C LYS A 269 -20.64 8.98 -5.56
N THR A 270 -21.17 7.81 -5.92
CA THR A 270 -20.37 6.65 -6.38
C THR A 270 -19.06 7.20 -6.92
N ALA A 271 -17.92 6.86 -6.30
CA ALA A 271 -16.60 7.32 -6.75
C ALA A 271 -16.65 7.30 -8.27
N GLU A 272 -16.68 8.49 -8.89
CA GLU A 272 -17.30 8.64 -10.21
C GLU A 272 -16.37 7.94 -11.19
N VAL A 273 -16.68 6.67 -11.48
CA VAL A 273 -15.92 5.87 -12.42
C VAL A 273 -16.36 6.36 -13.78
N PRO A 274 -15.48 6.98 -14.57
CA PRO A 274 -15.88 7.54 -15.85
C PRO A 274 -16.33 6.44 -16.79
N ASP A 275 -17.42 6.67 -17.53
CA ASP A 275 -18.03 5.68 -18.42
C ASP A 275 -17.02 5.02 -19.37
N ILE A 276 -16.02 5.79 -19.81
CA ILE A 276 -14.97 5.32 -20.71
C ILE A 276 -14.16 4.13 -20.18
N VAL A 277 -14.16 3.88 -18.86
CA VAL A 277 -13.44 2.78 -18.20
C VAL A 277 -14.33 1.98 -17.23
N ALA A 278 -15.64 2.22 -17.21
CA ALA A 278 -16.53 1.65 -16.19
C ALA A 278 -16.55 0.12 -16.18
N GLU A 279 -16.58 -0.50 -17.36
CA GLU A 279 -16.56 -1.96 -17.49
C GLU A 279 -15.24 -2.57 -17.01
N ASP A 280 -14.10 -2.04 -17.50
CA ASP A 280 -12.76 -2.53 -17.12
C ASP A 280 -12.52 -2.37 -15.63
N VAL A 281 -12.87 -1.21 -15.05
CA VAL A 281 -12.71 -0.94 -13.61
C VAL A 281 -13.59 -1.86 -12.79
N LYS A 282 -14.83 -2.13 -13.22
CA LYS A 282 -15.70 -3.09 -12.53
C LYS A 282 -15.08 -4.49 -12.56
N ALA A 283 -14.61 -4.94 -13.71
CA ALA A 283 -13.98 -6.25 -13.85
C ALA A 283 -12.71 -6.38 -12.98
N GLU A 284 -11.87 -5.34 -12.92
CA GLU A 284 -10.72 -5.29 -12.00
C GLU A 284 -11.14 -5.41 -10.53
N LEU A 285 -12.16 -4.65 -10.13
CA LEU A 285 -12.66 -4.69 -8.75
C LEU A 285 -13.25 -6.06 -8.39
N ASP A 286 -13.89 -6.74 -9.33
CA ASP A 286 -14.42 -8.09 -9.15
C ASP A 286 -13.28 -9.11 -8.97
N LEU A 287 -12.19 -9.00 -9.75
CA LEU A 287 -10.98 -9.82 -9.61
C LEU A 287 -10.29 -9.57 -8.25
N ILE A 288 -10.10 -8.30 -7.88
CA ILE A 288 -9.55 -7.88 -6.58
C ILE A 288 -10.42 -8.35 -5.41
N ALA A 289 -11.75 -8.39 -5.57
CA ALA A 289 -12.65 -8.87 -4.52
C ALA A 289 -12.63 -10.40 -4.39
N ALA A 290 -12.42 -11.12 -5.50
CA ALA A 290 -12.40 -12.57 -5.53
C ALA A 290 -11.15 -13.18 -4.87
N HIS A 291 -10.03 -12.46 -4.82
CA HIS A 291 -8.78 -12.91 -4.17
C HIS A 291 -8.27 -14.28 -4.67
N LYS A 292 -8.50 -14.59 -5.95
CA LYS A 292 -8.04 -15.83 -6.57
C LYS A 292 -6.57 -15.70 -7.01
N ASP A 293 -6.03 -16.74 -7.62
CA ASP A 293 -4.68 -16.74 -8.20
C ASP A 293 -4.57 -15.80 -9.43
N PHE A 294 -3.61 -16.08 -10.31
CA PHE A 294 -3.34 -15.28 -11.50
C PHE A 294 -4.55 -15.12 -12.41
N GLY A 295 -4.85 -13.87 -12.79
CA GLY A 295 -5.88 -13.50 -13.77
C GLY A 295 -5.35 -12.44 -14.74
N GLU A 296 -5.90 -12.38 -15.95
CA GLU A 296 -5.57 -11.32 -16.90
C GLU A 296 -6.23 -10.00 -16.50
N SER A 297 -5.45 -8.94 -16.43
CA SER A 297 -5.94 -7.60 -16.09
C SER A 297 -6.72 -6.98 -17.26
N PRO A 298 -8.00 -6.61 -17.08
CA PRO A 298 -8.78 -5.86 -18.08
C PRO A 298 -8.13 -4.56 -18.54
N LEU A 299 -7.31 -3.92 -17.69
CA LEU A 299 -6.65 -2.65 -18.01
C LEU A 299 -5.24 -2.83 -18.61
N PHE A 300 -4.47 -3.78 -18.09
CA PHE A 300 -3.03 -3.91 -18.40
C PHE A 300 -2.67 -5.12 -19.24
N THR A 301 -3.64 -5.98 -19.57
CA THR A 301 -3.57 -7.15 -20.48
C THR A 301 -2.58 -8.26 -20.09
N TYR A 302 -1.70 -8.04 -19.12
CA TYR A 302 -0.87 -9.10 -18.54
C TYR A 302 -1.56 -9.76 -17.34
N LYS A 303 -1.00 -10.91 -16.92
CA LYS A 303 -1.48 -11.65 -15.75
C LYS A 303 -1.00 -11.01 -14.46
N GLU A 304 -1.93 -10.71 -13.56
CA GLU A 304 -1.67 -10.24 -12.19
C GLU A 304 -2.11 -11.30 -11.17
N ASP A 305 -1.39 -11.40 -10.06
CA ASP A 305 -1.72 -12.28 -8.94
C ASP A 305 -2.70 -11.59 -7.98
N TYR A 306 -4.00 -11.86 -8.16
CA TYR A 306 -5.05 -11.26 -7.34
C TYR A 306 -5.10 -11.80 -5.90
N SER A 307 -4.32 -12.83 -5.56
CA SER A 307 -4.25 -13.41 -4.21
C SER A 307 -3.47 -12.49 -3.25
N GLN A 308 -2.67 -11.58 -3.81
CA GLN A 308 -1.91 -10.58 -3.08
C GLN A 308 -2.80 -9.49 -2.45
N TYR A 309 -4.03 -9.33 -2.94
CA TYR A 309 -4.96 -8.30 -2.47
C TYR A 309 -5.69 -8.68 -1.17
N VAL A 310 -5.44 -9.87 -0.60
CA VAL A 310 -6.00 -10.30 0.69
C VAL A 310 -5.38 -9.47 1.82
N PRO A 311 -6.16 -8.63 2.55
CA PRO A 311 -5.62 -7.84 3.65
C PRO A 311 -5.10 -8.73 4.78
N ARG A 312 -3.91 -8.39 5.32
CA ARG A 312 -3.21 -9.16 6.37
C ARG A 312 -2.79 -8.25 7.52
N GLY A 313 -2.45 -8.83 8.67
CA GLY A 313 -1.95 -8.09 9.83
C GLY A 313 -2.90 -6.99 10.30
N HIS A 314 -2.36 -5.80 10.58
CA HIS A 314 -3.16 -4.67 11.06
C HIS A 314 -4.16 -4.15 10.02
N TYR A 315 -3.99 -4.46 8.73
CA TYR A 315 -4.92 -4.01 7.69
C TYR A 315 -6.30 -4.67 7.78
N THR A 316 -6.41 -5.79 8.49
CA THR A 316 -7.69 -6.48 8.73
C THR A 316 -8.60 -5.75 9.72
N ARG A 317 -8.08 -4.74 10.43
CA ARG A 317 -8.74 -4.11 11.57
C ARG A 317 -9.85 -3.12 11.23
N SER A 318 -9.96 -2.66 9.99
CA SER A 318 -11.06 -1.79 9.56
C SER A 318 -11.24 -1.87 8.05
N GLN A 319 -12.45 -1.63 7.55
CA GLN A 319 -12.66 -1.51 6.10
C GLN A 319 -11.81 -0.39 5.49
N LYS A 320 -11.52 0.65 6.28
CA LYS A 320 -10.63 1.74 5.86
C LYS A 320 -9.23 1.25 5.54
N LEU A 321 -8.64 0.47 6.46
CA LEU A 321 -7.33 -0.12 6.23
C LEU A 321 -7.36 -1.23 5.16
N LYS A 322 -8.44 -1.99 5.03
CA LYS A 322 -8.60 -2.99 3.95
C LYS A 322 -8.63 -2.31 2.57
N GLY A 323 -9.36 -1.21 2.43
CA GLY A 323 -9.44 -0.43 1.19
C GLY A 323 -8.09 0.19 0.84
N TYR A 324 -7.42 0.79 1.84
CA TYR A 324 -6.07 1.33 1.69
C TYR A 324 -5.05 0.26 1.29
N PHE A 325 -5.05 -0.88 1.96
CA PHE A 325 -4.19 -2.01 1.62
C PHE A 325 -4.36 -2.41 0.15
N LYS A 326 -5.60 -2.65 -0.30
CA LYS A 326 -5.88 -3.05 -1.69
C LYS A 326 -5.44 -1.98 -2.69
N ALA A 327 -5.63 -0.69 -2.37
CA ALA A 327 -5.20 0.42 -3.21
C ALA A 327 -3.67 0.51 -3.32
N LEU A 328 -2.95 0.32 -2.21
CA LEU A 328 -1.48 0.33 -2.20
C LEU A 328 -0.91 -0.94 -2.87
N MET A 329 -1.58 -2.09 -2.74
CA MET A 329 -1.25 -3.29 -3.49
C MET A 329 -1.41 -3.07 -5.00
N TRP A 330 -2.52 -2.46 -5.42
CA TRP A 330 -2.71 -2.07 -6.83
C TRP A 330 -1.58 -1.16 -7.33
N TYR A 331 -1.28 -0.09 -6.60
CA TYR A 331 -0.22 0.84 -6.99
C TYR A 331 1.18 0.24 -6.99
N GLY A 332 1.46 -0.67 -6.06
CA GLY A 332 2.78 -1.30 -5.93
C GLY A 332 3.01 -2.48 -6.88
N ARG A 333 1.97 -2.99 -7.55
CA ARG A 333 2.06 -4.20 -8.39
C ARG A 333 1.74 -3.96 -9.86
N MET A 334 0.88 -2.98 -10.16
CA MET A 334 0.55 -2.66 -11.54
C MET A 334 1.65 -1.81 -12.18
N THR A 335 2.55 -2.48 -12.90
CA THR A 335 3.69 -1.87 -13.60
C THR A 335 3.31 -1.45 -15.02
N PHE A 336 3.78 -0.26 -15.43
CA PHE A 336 3.76 0.20 -16.82
C PHE A 336 4.98 -0.35 -17.58
N LEU A 337 4.77 -1.26 -18.52
CA LEU A 337 5.84 -1.96 -19.22
C LEU A 337 6.46 -1.10 -20.33
N ILE A 338 7.78 -0.88 -20.24
CA ILE A 338 8.54 -0.08 -21.23
C ILE A 338 8.86 -0.87 -22.49
N ARG A 339 8.93 -2.21 -22.38
CA ARG A 339 9.26 -3.14 -23.47
C ARG A 339 8.09 -4.10 -23.68
N GLY A 340 7.78 -4.36 -24.94
CA GLY A 340 6.82 -5.37 -25.33
C GLY A 340 7.42 -6.36 -26.33
N LYS A 341 6.67 -7.40 -26.63
CA LYS A 341 7.00 -8.46 -27.57
C LYS A 341 7.04 -7.95 -28.99
N THR A 342 8.07 -8.36 -29.73
CA THR A 342 8.26 -8.15 -31.17
C THR A 342 8.61 -9.47 -31.84
N SER A 343 8.84 -9.47 -33.16
CA SER A 343 9.37 -10.64 -33.86
C SER A 343 10.78 -11.06 -33.42
N ARG A 344 11.54 -10.17 -32.77
CA ARG A 344 12.95 -10.40 -32.40
C ARG A 344 13.22 -10.42 -30.89
N VAL A 345 12.30 -9.89 -30.10
CA VAL A 345 12.46 -9.69 -28.66
C VAL A 345 11.20 -10.18 -27.98
N ASP A 346 11.37 -11.07 -27.01
CA ASP A 346 10.24 -11.56 -26.21
C ASP A 346 9.71 -10.48 -25.26
N GLY A 347 8.47 -10.64 -24.79
CA GLY A 347 7.86 -9.68 -23.89
C GLY A 347 6.52 -10.18 -23.34
N ILE A 348 6.14 -9.62 -22.19
CA ILE A 348 4.91 -10.01 -21.47
C ILE A 348 3.67 -9.60 -22.26
N ILE A 349 3.70 -8.44 -22.90
CA ILE A 349 2.61 -7.89 -23.73
C ILE A 349 3.12 -7.47 -25.11
N PRO A 350 2.28 -7.36 -26.15
CA PRO A 350 2.67 -6.83 -27.47
C PRO A 350 3.28 -5.42 -27.41
N MET A 351 4.23 -5.12 -28.31
CA MET A 351 4.88 -3.80 -28.38
C MET A 351 3.91 -2.60 -28.48
N PRO A 352 2.80 -2.64 -29.24
CA PRO A 352 1.83 -1.54 -29.27
C PRO A 352 1.21 -1.24 -27.89
N GLU A 353 0.97 -2.27 -27.07
CA GLU A 353 0.42 -2.10 -25.73
C GLU A 353 1.47 -1.54 -24.76
N ALA A 354 2.70 -2.07 -24.81
CA ALA A 354 3.82 -1.52 -24.04
C ALA A 354 4.08 -0.04 -24.38
N ARG A 355 3.91 0.35 -25.65
CA ARG A 355 3.98 1.75 -26.08
C ARG A 355 2.92 2.61 -25.37
N VAL A 356 1.66 2.15 -25.33
CA VAL A 356 0.58 2.85 -24.60
C VAL A 356 0.87 2.94 -23.11
N GLN A 357 1.37 1.88 -22.49
CA GLN A 357 1.75 1.88 -21.07
C GLN A 357 2.91 2.85 -20.78
N THR A 358 3.93 2.87 -21.63
CA THR A 358 5.04 3.82 -21.51
C THR A 358 4.56 5.27 -21.64
N LEU A 359 3.67 5.56 -22.60
CA LEU A 359 3.06 6.88 -22.77
C LEU A 359 2.26 7.29 -21.54
N ALA A 360 1.51 6.36 -20.94
CA ALA A 360 0.76 6.59 -19.70
C ALA A 360 1.70 6.94 -18.54
N ALA A 361 2.83 6.23 -18.39
CA ALA A 361 3.82 6.56 -17.37
C ALA A 361 4.47 7.95 -17.60
N CYS A 362 4.79 8.31 -18.85
CA CYS A 362 5.27 9.65 -19.19
C CYS A 362 4.24 10.75 -18.89
N MET A 363 2.95 10.50 -19.18
CA MET A 363 1.85 11.42 -18.84
C MET A 363 1.73 11.63 -17.33
N LEU A 364 1.78 10.55 -16.56
CA LEU A 364 1.75 10.60 -15.10
C LEU A 364 2.94 11.41 -14.55
N ALA A 365 4.13 11.22 -15.11
CA ALA A 365 5.33 11.98 -14.78
C ALA A 365 5.22 13.47 -15.17
N GLY A 366 4.52 13.79 -16.26
CA GLY A 366 4.24 15.16 -16.71
C GLY A 366 3.28 15.92 -15.79
N MET A 367 2.25 15.26 -15.26
CA MET A 367 1.22 15.89 -14.40
C MET A 367 1.64 16.07 -12.93
N MET A 368 2.90 15.79 -12.57
CA MET A 368 3.39 15.84 -11.18
C MET A 368 3.32 17.25 -10.55
N GLU A 369 3.23 18.31 -11.35
CA GLU A 369 3.07 19.69 -10.85
C GLU A 369 1.63 20.12 -10.62
N THR A 370 0.64 19.29 -10.99
CA THR A 370 -0.78 19.55 -10.78
C THR A 370 -1.07 19.87 -9.32
N LYS A 371 -1.85 20.93 -9.09
CA LYS A 371 -2.27 21.36 -7.76
C LYS A 371 -3.41 20.50 -7.23
N LEU A 372 -3.21 20.01 -6.00
CA LEU A 372 -4.24 19.35 -5.21
C LEU A 372 -5.14 20.40 -4.55
N ALA A 373 -6.30 19.96 -4.06
CA ALA A 373 -7.28 20.82 -3.41
C ALA A 373 -6.75 21.54 -2.15
N ASP A 374 -5.69 21.02 -1.53
CA ASP A 374 -5.03 21.59 -0.36
C ASP A 374 -3.82 22.49 -0.69
N GLY A 375 -3.59 22.77 -1.99
CA GLY A 375 -2.53 23.66 -2.47
C GLY A 375 -1.17 22.98 -2.70
N ARG A 376 -0.97 21.76 -2.22
CA ARG A 376 0.23 20.97 -2.55
C ARG A 376 0.24 20.60 -4.02
N THR A 377 1.42 20.37 -4.59
CA THR A 377 1.51 19.68 -5.89
C THR A 377 1.36 18.17 -5.70
N LEU A 378 0.99 17.47 -6.78
CA LEU A 378 0.97 16.02 -6.80
C LEU A 378 2.33 15.43 -6.41
N ALA A 379 3.43 16.06 -6.85
CA ALA A 379 4.79 15.69 -6.45
C ALA A 379 5.07 15.83 -4.96
N GLN A 380 4.59 16.87 -4.30
CA GLN A 380 4.78 17.04 -2.85
C GLN A 380 4.01 15.97 -2.05
N ALA A 381 2.79 15.63 -2.49
CA ALA A 381 2.03 14.56 -1.86
C ALA A 381 2.64 13.19 -2.12
N TRP A 382 3.11 12.94 -3.36
CA TRP A 382 3.82 11.73 -3.73
C TRP A 382 5.13 11.57 -2.95
N ASP A 383 6.00 12.59 -2.90
CA ASP A 383 7.28 12.54 -2.17
C ASP A 383 7.03 12.21 -0.69
N ARG A 384 6.05 12.84 -0.07
CA ARG A 384 5.67 12.54 1.32
C ARG A 384 5.24 11.09 1.49
N LEU A 385 4.34 10.60 0.62
CA LEU A 385 3.85 9.22 0.69
C LEU A 385 4.99 8.23 0.46
N TYR A 386 5.78 8.42 -0.59
CA TYR A 386 6.87 7.54 -0.99
C TYR A 386 8.04 7.55 0.02
N ALA A 387 8.46 8.72 0.51
CA ALA A 387 9.55 8.79 1.50
C ALA A 387 9.19 8.07 2.80
N ILE A 388 7.94 8.19 3.25
CA ILE A 388 7.46 7.50 4.46
C ILE A 388 7.35 6.00 4.20
N THR A 389 6.74 5.56 3.11
CA THR A 389 6.62 4.11 2.84
C THR A 389 7.99 3.50 2.62
N ALA A 390 8.88 4.14 1.87
CA ALA A 390 10.22 3.64 1.62
C ALA A 390 11.08 3.52 2.89
N PHE A 391 10.86 4.38 3.89
CA PHE A 391 11.53 4.25 5.18
C PHE A 391 11.13 2.95 5.90
N TYR A 392 9.88 2.51 5.74
CA TYR A 392 9.35 1.33 6.41
C TYR A 392 9.59 0.03 5.62
N VAL A 393 9.51 0.07 4.29
CA VAL A 393 9.50 -1.14 3.44
C VAL A 393 10.61 -1.20 2.38
N GLY A 394 11.43 -0.15 2.26
CA GLY A 394 12.51 -0.07 1.26
C GLY A 394 12.12 0.74 0.02
N LEU A 395 13.12 1.06 -0.80
CA LEU A 395 12.93 1.81 -2.05
C LEU A 395 12.13 1.00 -3.06
N ALA A 396 11.38 1.67 -3.94
CA ALA A 396 10.68 1.00 -5.03
C ALA A 396 11.67 0.35 -6.01
N ASP A 397 11.38 -0.84 -6.49
CA ASP A 397 12.19 -1.50 -7.53
C ASP A 397 11.92 -0.92 -8.93
N ASP A 398 10.69 -0.48 -9.16
CA ASP A 398 10.25 0.13 -10.42
C ASP A 398 10.74 1.58 -10.59
N LEU A 399 10.84 2.01 -11.86
CA LEU A 399 11.06 3.41 -12.19
C LEU A 399 9.89 4.27 -11.72
N THR A 400 10.19 5.35 -11.03
CA THR A 400 9.21 6.27 -10.46
C THR A 400 9.09 7.54 -11.33
N PRO A 401 8.17 8.46 -11.03
CA PRO A 401 8.07 9.73 -11.76
C PRO A 401 9.38 10.53 -11.82
N TYR A 402 10.29 10.37 -10.86
CA TYR A 402 11.61 11.01 -10.85
C TYR A 402 12.46 10.56 -12.05
N GLU A 403 12.59 9.24 -12.25
CA GLU A 403 13.33 8.66 -13.37
C GLU A 403 12.70 9.03 -14.73
N TYR A 404 11.37 8.98 -14.82
CA TYR A 404 10.66 9.39 -16.04
C TYR A 404 10.88 10.86 -16.37
N ARG A 405 10.79 11.77 -15.39
CA ARG A 405 11.04 13.21 -15.63
C ARG A 405 12.48 13.49 -15.99
N SER A 406 13.45 12.77 -15.40
CA SER A 406 14.86 12.87 -15.78
C SER A 406 15.07 12.52 -17.25
N ALA A 407 14.49 11.40 -17.72
CA ALA A 407 14.55 10.98 -19.12
C ALA A 407 13.84 11.97 -20.06
N LEU A 408 12.63 12.41 -19.70
CA LEU A 408 11.86 13.38 -20.48
C LEU A 408 12.63 14.69 -20.64
N ARG A 409 13.20 15.23 -19.55
CA ARG A 409 14.00 16.45 -19.57
C ARG A 409 15.24 16.33 -20.45
N GLY A 410 15.91 15.17 -20.43
CA GLY A 410 17.08 14.92 -21.26
C GLY A 410 16.78 14.99 -22.77
N VAL A 411 15.56 14.65 -23.18
CA VAL A 411 15.15 14.59 -24.60
C VAL A 411 14.38 15.83 -25.05
N PHE A 412 13.49 16.36 -24.21
CA PHE A 412 12.57 17.45 -24.57
C PHE A 412 12.96 18.81 -23.99
N GLY A 413 13.87 18.86 -23.02
CA GLY A 413 14.16 20.08 -22.25
C GLY A 413 13.21 20.27 -21.06
N PRO A 414 13.19 21.46 -20.42
CA PRO A 414 12.46 21.70 -19.17
C PRO A 414 10.95 21.80 -19.33
N ASP A 415 10.44 22.09 -20.53
CA ASP A 415 9.02 22.26 -20.81
C ASP A 415 8.64 21.43 -22.04
N MET A 416 7.50 20.74 -21.99
CA MET A 416 7.04 19.90 -23.10
C MET A 416 5.51 19.79 -23.18
N SER A 417 5.00 19.54 -24.38
CA SER A 417 3.60 19.16 -24.60
C SER A 417 3.45 17.63 -24.66
N PRO A 418 2.29 17.07 -24.25
CA PRO A 418 1.96 15.66 -24.42
C PRO A 418 2.13 15.16 -25.86
N SER A 419 1.75 15.97 -26.85
CA SER A 419 1.86 15.68 -28.29
C SER A 419 3.30 15.45 -28.74
N GLY A 420 4.28 16.05 -28.06
CA GLY A 420 5.70 15.80 -28.29
C GLY A 420 6.08 14.32 -28.13
N LEU A 421 5.36 13.55 -27.31
CA LEU A 421 5.56 12.12 -27.13
C LEU A 421 5.15 11.28 -28.35
N LEU A 422 4.44 11.86 -29.32
CA LEU A 422 4.12 11.19 -30.58
C LEU A 422 5.26 11.22 -31.60
N ASP A 423 6.27 12.09 -31.41
CA ASP A 423 7.49 12.06 -32.20
C ASP A 423 8.22 10.73 -32.00
N ALA A 424 8.34 9.94 -33.06
CA ALA A 424 8.87 8.58 -32.99
C ALA A 424 10.34 8.54 -32.54
N ASN A 425 11.15 9.53 -32.95
CA ASN A 425 12.57 9.57 -32.61
C ASN A 425 12.75 10.00 -31.15
N LYS A 426 12.11 11.09 -30.74
CA LYS A 426 12.19 11.55 -29.34
C LYS A 426 11.63 10.50 -28.38
N PHE A 427 10.52 9.86 -28.73
CA PHE A 427 9.96 8.79 -27.90
C PHE A 427 10.87 7.56 -27.83
N PHE A 428 11.58 7.23 -28.92
CA PHE A 428 12.61 6.20 -28.90
C PHE A 428 13.74 6.57 -27.94
N ASP A 429 14.23 7.81 -27.99
CA ASP A 429 15.29 8.29 -27.11
C ASP A 429 14.90 8.26 -25.63
N VAL A 430 13.65 8.64 -25.29
CA VAL A 430 13.12 8.50 -23.93
C VAL A 430 13.13 7.05 -23.48
N ARG A 431 12.63 6.12 -24.31
CA ARG A 431 12.64 4.69 -23.98
C ARG A 431 14.04 4.13 -23.84
N ALA A 432 14.98 4.59 -24.67
CA ALA A 432 16.38 4.20 -24.59
C ALA A 432 17.01 4.67 -23.27
N ALA A 433 16.77 5.92 -22.87
CA ALA A 433 17.22 6.47 -21.60
C ALA A 433 16.65 5.69 -20.40
N LEU A 434 15.33 5.45 -20.38
CA LEU A 434 14.67 4.67 -19.32
C LEU A 434 15.21 3.23 -19.24
N ALA A 435 15.48 2.60 -20.37
CA ALA A 435 15.97 1.23 -20.42
C ALA A 435 17.42 1.06 -19.92
N GLN A 436 18.18 2.15 -19.80
CA GLN A 436 19.53 2.17 -19.22
C GLN A 436 19.52 2.43 -17.71
N MET A 437 18.37 2.83 -17.15
CA MET A 437 18.23 3.05 -15.71
C MET A 437 18.17 1.73 -14.95
N ARG A 438 18.07 1.86 -13.62
CA ARG A 438 18.00 0.73 -12.68
C ARG A 438 16.93 -0.28 -13.13
N LYS A 439 17.35 -1.55 -13.20
CA LYS A 439 16.44 -2.66 -13.47
C LYS A 439 15.66 -2.99 -12.19
N PRO A 440 14.41 -3.49 -12.31
CA PRO A 440 13.72 -4.07 -11.18
C PRO A 440 14.61 -5.14 -10.51
N ALA A 441 14.61 -5.17 -9.17
CA ALA A 441 15.47 -6.03 -8.35
C ALA A 441 15.12 -7.52 -8.45
#